data_AF-A0A817IVW2-F1
#
_entry.id   AF-A0A817IVW2-F1
#
_cell.length_a   1.000
_cell.length_b   1.000
_cell.length_c   1.000
_cell.angle_alpha   90.00
_cell.angle_beta   90.00
_cell.angle_gamma   90.00
#
_symmetry.space_group_name_H-M   'P 1'
#
loop_
_entity.id
_entity.type
_entity.pdbx_description
1 polymer ?
#
loop_
_entity_poly.entity_id
_entity_poly.type
_entity_poly.pdbx_seq_one_letter_code
_entity_poly.pdbx_strand_id
1 'polypeptide(L)'
;MGDESDQAPTTTGTSVEEPLDLVRLSLDERVCVKMRNERELRGRLHAFDQHLNMVLGEVEETITTIEIDEETFEQIYRPTKRQIPMLFVRGDGSKFSSTFRTFDTQLYTCAKEFDFIDIETIIKLCKTGLIPFSMIIIFRLFNDFIIDLFRINDKRNEQISNYYHIIQTGAYLLMALLIMRLKLFLVSQLCLLISLFMNEQLWPRKIINGKKSKFILFILILISMSIQGRKNIKEQLKIKGEYSNYPMEKMIEWINLNTRNESIFAGTMPTMANLKLSTGRSIVVHPHYEHEKIRHRVKLIYTMFSRKPLRYIHSILKQYQVDYYVYESHWCTITNRPKGCSFPEMYDIDEQDQNILIRTILACQTLQSHPQPYFKKLFHYDYITIYQVL
;
A
#
# COMPACT_ATOMS: atom_id res chain seq x y z
N MET A 1 67.83 -4.74 -3.43
CA MET A 1 68.38 -5.83 -2.59
C MET A 1 68.09 -5.43 -1.16
N GLY A 2 67.12 -5.96 -0.44
CA GLY A 2 66.31 -7.19 -0.38
C GLY A 2 65.77 -7.15 1.07
N ASP A 3 64.53 -7.46 1.42
CA ASP A 3 63.73 -8.61 1.06
C ASP A 3 62.23 -8.27 1.12
N GLU A 4 61.48 -8.79 0.15
CA GLU A 4 60.04 -8.98 0.21
C GLU A 4 59.74 -10.19 1.11
N SER A 5 58.95 -10.00 2.16
CA SER A 5 58.34 -11.09 2.91
C SER A 5 56.91 -11.28 2.42
N ASP A 6 56.68 -12.44 1.79
CA ASP A 6 55.38 -12.97 1.36
C ASP A 6 54.28 -12.84 2.42
N GLN A 7 53.19 -12.14 2.09
CA GLN A 7 51.89 -12.32 2.73
C GLN A 7 50.96 -13.05 1.77
N ALA A 8 50.69 -14.31 2.09
CA ALA A 8 49.66 -15.13 1.47
C ALA A 8 48.29 -14.44 1.56
N PRO A 9 47.41 -14.57 0.54
CA PRO A 9 46.06 -14.02 0.61
C PRO A 9 45.24 -14.82 1.63
N THR A 10 44.85 -14.14 2.69
CA THR A 10 43.94 -14.64 3.72
C THR A 10 42.60 -15.01 3.06
N THR A 11 42.30 -16.30 3.03
CA THR A 11 40.97 -16.83 2.73
C THR A 11 39.99 -16.36 3.79
N THR A 12 39.31 -15.24 3.54
CA THR A 12 38.14 -14.83 4.30
C THR A 12 37.01 -15.82 4.02
N GLY A 13 36.75 -16.72 4.97
CA GLY A 13 35.57 -17.56 4.95
C GLY A 13 34.32 -16.69 4.91
N THR A 14 33.65 -16.67 3.76
CA THR A 14 32.37 -15.99 3.53
C THR A 14 31.29 -16.71 4.32
N SER A 15 30.99 -16.20 5.53
CA SER A 15 29.73 -16.46 6.21
C SER A 15 28.61 -15.81 5.40
N VAL A 16 27.68 -16.61 4.90
CA VAL A 16 26.49 -16.12 4.20
C VAL A 16 25.52 -15.58 5.24
N GLU A 17 25.41 -14.26 5.36
CA GLU A 17 24.44 -13.60 6.24
C GLU A 17 23.19 -13.14 5.47
N GLU A 18 23.36 -12.68 4.22
CA GLU A 18 22.25 -12.23 3.38
C GLU A 18 22.08 -13.10 2.12
N PRO A 19 20.84 -13.29 1.62
CA PRO A 19 20.58 -14.04 0.40
C PRO A 19 21.32 -13.49 -0.84
N LEU A 20 21.62 -12.19 -0.85
CA LEU A 20 22.38 -11.54 -1.93
C LEU A 20 23.87 -11.87 -1.90
N ASP A 21 24.41 -12.28 -0.75
CA ASP A 21 25.82 -12.68 -0.66
C ASP A 21 26.07 -14.00 -1.40
N LEU A 22 25.07 -14.88 -1.47
CA LEU A 22 25.13 -16.07 -2.34
C LEU A 22 25.20 -15.68 -3.83
N VAL A 23 24.47 -14.63 -4.23
CA VAL A 23 24.52 -14.13 -5.61
C VAL A 23 25.87 -13.44 -5.90
N ARG A 24 26.47 -12.78 -4.91
CA ARG A 24 27.85 -12.24 -5.01
C ARG A 24 28.87 -13.34 -5.26
N LEU A 25 28.72 -14.49 -4.60
CA LEU A 25 29.60 -15.64 -4.81
C LEU A 25 29.46 -16.25 -6.22
N SER A 26 28.34 -16.05 -6.90
CA SER A 26 28.08 -16.53 -8.27
C SER A 26 28.42 -15.52 -9.37
N LEU A 27 29.14 -14.43 -9.05
CA LEU A 27 29.70 -13.54 -10.07
C LEU A 27 30.70 -14.31 -10.95
N ASP A 28 30.67 -14.04 -12.26
CA ASP A 28 31.41 -14.74 -13.31
C ASP A 28 31.07 -16.23 -13.53
N GLU A 29 30.10 -16.78 -12.79
CA GLU A 29 29.59 -18.13 -13.03
C GLU A 29 28.38 -18.16 -13.97
N ARG A 30 28.09 -19.34 -14.52
CA ARG A 30 26.87 -19.57 -15.30
C ARG A 30 25.67 -19.76 -14.37
N VAL A 31 24.73 -18.82 -14.45
CA VAL A 31 23.50 -18.81 -13.67
C VAL A 31 22.29 -19.15 -14.54
N CYS A 32 21.28 -19.78 -13.92
CA CYS A 32 19.96 -19.93 -14.50
C CYS A 32 18.99 -18.97 -13.81
N VAL A 33 18.42 -18.05 -14.57
CA VAL A 33 17.46 -17.05 -14.10
C VAL A 33 16.09 -17.38 -14.68
N LYS A 34 15.18 -17.83 -13.83
CA LYS A 34 13.77 -17.98 -14.22
C LYS A 34 13.11 -16.60 -14.22
N MET A 35 12.48 -16.26 -15.33
CA MET A 35 11.77 -15.02 -15.56
C MET A 35 10.25 -15.26 -15.50
N ARG A 36 9.47 -14.17 -15.45
CA ARG A 36 8.01 -14.25 -15.60
C ARG A 36 7.63 -14.75 -17.02
N ASN A 37 6.42 -15.27 -17.17
CA ASN A 37 5.87 -15.82 -18.43
C ASN A 37 6.58 -17.07 -18.96
N GLU A 38 6.97 -18.00 -18.07
CA GLU A 38 7.63 -19.27 -18.45
C GLU A 38 8.84 -19.08 -19.37
N ARG A 39 9.61 -18.03 -19.06
CA ARG A 39 10.89 -17.72 -19.70
C ARG A 39 12.04 -18.10 -18.78
N GLU A 40 13.08 -18.69 -19.33
CA GLU A 40 14.29 -19.07 -18.60
C GLU A 40 15.50 -18.50 -19.35
N LEU A 41 16.38 -17.82 -18.62
CA LEU A 41 17.65 -17.30 -19.13
C LEU A 41 18.79 -18.10 -18.51
N ARG A 42 19.69 -18.62 -19.34
CA ARG A 42 20.93 -19.25 -18.89
C ARG A 42 22.10 -18.47 -19.45
N GLY A 43 22.98 -17.97 -18.61
CA GLY A 43 24.11 -17.15 -19.06
C GLY A 43 25.10 -16.91 -17.94
N ARG A 44 26.23 -16.29 -18.26
CA ARG A 44 27.28 -15.91 -17.30
C ARG A 44 26.93 -14.60 -16.62
N LEU A 45 26.90 -14.56 -15.28
CA LEU A 45 26.56 -13.36 -14.52
C LEU A 45 27.77 -12.42 -14.39
N HIS A 46 27.76 -11.29 -15.09
CA HIS A 46 28.86 -10.32 -15.02
C HIS A 46 28.67 -9.27 -13.93
N ALA A 47 27.43 -8.83 -13.70
CA ALA A 47 27.13 -7.83 -12.69
C ALA A 47 25.67 -7.93 -12.24
N PHE A 48 25.41 -7.51 -11.00
CA PHE A 48 24.05 -7.30 -10.50
C PHE A 48 23.99 -6.15 -9.50
N ASP A 49 22.78 -5.62 -9.26
CA ASP A 49 22.51 -4.63 -8.23
C ASP A 49 21.52 -5.14 -7.15
N GLN A 50 21.23 -4.30 -6.15
CA GLN A 50 20.27 -4.62 -5.08
C GLN A 50 18.83 -4.88 -5.57
N HIS A 51 18.48 -4.43 -6.78
CA HIS A 51 17.18 -4.64 -7.40
C HIS A 51 17.17 -5.87 -8.31
N LEU A 52 18.27 -6.63 -8.34
CA LEU A 52 18.47 -7.79 -9.22
C LEU A 52 18.41 -7.44 -10.71
N ASN A 53 18.75 -6.20 -11.07
CA ASN A 53 19.13 -5.91 -12.45
C ASN A 53 20.43 -6.65 -12.72
N MET A 54 20.46 -7.50 -13.74
CA MET A 54 21.59 -8.37 -14.04
C MET A 54 22.14 -8.07 -15.44
N VAL A 55 23.46 -8.15 -15.56
CA VAL A 55 24.14 -8.19 -16.86
C VAL A 55 24.60 -9.62 -17.09
N LEU A 56 23.99 -10.29 -18.06
CA LEU A 56 24.31 -11.66 -18.41
C LEU A 56 25.04 -11.71 -19.77
N GLY A 57 26.14 -12.46 -19.84
CA GLY A 57 26.85 -12.79 -21.07
C GLY A 57 26.53 -14.20 -21.56
N GLU A 58 26.68 -14.45 -22.87
CA GLU A 58 26.45 -15.75 -23.51
C GLU A 58 25.08 -16.35 -23.18
N VAL A 59 24.02 -15.55 -23.34
CA VAL A 59 22.70 -15.87 -22.81
C VAL A 59 21.91 -16.74 -23.78
N GLU A 60 21.42 -17.88 -23.29
CA GLU A 60 20.40 -18.70 -23.93
C GLU A 60 19.04 -18.42 -23.26
N GLU A 61 18.13 -17.78 -24.00
CA GLU A 61 16.75 -17.54 -23.59
C GLU A 61 15.86 -18.67 -24.12
N THR A 62 15.11 -19.33 -23.23
CA THR A 62 14.09 -20.32 -23.56
C THR A 62 12.72 -19.77 -23.19
N ILE A 63 11.78 -19.71 -24.13
CA ILE A 63 10.40 -19.26 -23.93
C ILE A 63 9.48 -20.45 -24.16
N THR A 64 8.71 -20.86 -23.17
CA THR A 64 7.72 -21.94 -23.31
C THR A 64 6.35 -21.36 -23.62
N THR A 65 5.85 -21.56 -24.84
CA THR A 65 4.47 -21.20 -25.21
C THR A 65 3.54 -22.40 -25.02
N ILE A 66 2.35 -22.15 -24.47
CA ILE A 66 1.30 -23.15 -24.33
C ILE A 66 0.38 -22.98 -25.53
N GLU A 67 0.44 -23.91 -26.47
CA GLU A 67 -0.52 -24.01 -27.57
C GLU A 67 -1.58 -25.03 -27.17
N ILE A 68 -2.86 -24.68 -27.29
CA ILE A 68 -3.97 -25.61 -27.04
C ILE A 68 -4.39 -26.15 -28.40
N ASP A 69 -4.35 -27.47 -28.55
CA ASP A 69 -4.82 -28.13 -29.76
C ASP A 69 -6.36 -28.03 -29.85
N GLU A 70 -6.87 -27.53 -30.98
CA GLU A 70 -8.29 -27.20 -31.18
C GLU A 70 -9.18 -28.45 -31.23
N GLU A 71 -8.61 -29.63 -31.55
CA GLU A 71 -9.37 -30.89 -31.64
C GLU A 71 -9.35 -31.71 -30.36
N THR A 72 -8.23 -31.71 -29.63
CA THR A 72 -8.02 -32.59 -28.46
C THR A 72 -8.12 -31.85 -27.12
N PHE A 73 -8.15 -30.50 -27.13
CA PHE A 73 -8.07 -29.64 -25.94
C PHE A 73 -6.84 -29.92 -25.05
N GLU A 74 -5.83 -30.64 -25.55
CA GLU A 74 -4.59 -30.90 -24.83
C GLU A 74 -3.65 -29.68 -24.89
N GLN A 75 -2.95 -29.43 -23.79
CA GLN A 75 -1.98 -28.35 -23.67
C GLN A 75 -0.60 -28.83 -24.15
N ILE A 76 -0.15 -28.32 -25.30
CA ILE A 76 1.16 -28.63 -25.88
C ILE A 76 2.15 -27.53 -25.51
N TYR A 77 3.22 -27.91 -24.83
CA TYR A 77 4.30 -26.99 -24.42
C TYR A 77 5.37 -26.93 -25.52
N ARG A 78 5.50 -25.79 -26.20
CA ARG A 78 6.54 -25.57 -27.22
C ARG A 78 7.64 -24.64 -26.70
N PRO A 79 8.87 -25.13 -26.50
CA PRO A 79 10.00 -24.29 -26.13
C PRO A 79 10.65 -23.64 -27.37
N THR A 80 10.73 -22.31 -27.40
CA THR A 80 11.49 -21.55 -28.40
C THR A 80 12.77 -21.02 -27.77
N LYS A 81 13.93 -21.21 -28.43
CA LYS A 81 15.24 -20.81 -27.90
C LYS A 81 15.89 -19.71 -28.73
N ARG A 82 16.53 -18.74 -28.07
CA ARG A 82 17.30 -17.65 -28.68
C ARG A 82 18.63 -17.45 -27.95
N GLN A 83 19.71 -17.23 -28.69
CA GLN A 83 21.01 -16.88 -28.13
C GLN A 83 21.31 -15.39 -28.28
N ILE A 84 21.82 -14.76 -27.22
CA ILE A 84 22.12 -13.33 -27.16
C ILE A 84 23.51 -13.16 -26.52
N PRO A 85 24.46 -12.46 -27.18
CA PRO A 85 25.82 -12.33 -26.67
C PRO A 85 25.91 -11.64 -25.30
N MET A 86 25.15 -10.56 -25.11
CA MET A 86 25.05 -9.79 -23.87
C MET A 86 23.62 -9.31 -23.71
N LEU A 87 23.03 -9.55 -22.54
CA LEU A 87 21.67 -9.18 -22.22
C LEU A 87 21.63 -8.44 -20.87
N PHE A 88 21.14 -7.21 -20.90
CA PHE A 88 20.72 -6.52 -19.69
C PHE A 88 19.32 -7.00 -19.30
N VAL A 89 19.20 -7.58 -18.12
CA VAL A 89 17.96 -8.08 -17.55
C VAL A 89 17.53 -7.13 -16.44
N ARG A 90 16.35 -6.53 -16.59
CA ARG A 90 15.75 -5.71 -15.53
C ARG A 90 15.22 -6.64 -14.43
N GLY A 91 15.56 -6.33 -13.18
CA GLY A 91 15.20 -7.12 -12.01
C GLY A 91 13.72 -7.45 -11.94
N ASP A 92 12.87 -6.48 -12.27
CA ASP A 92 11.39 -6.57 -12.33
C ASP A 92 10.83 -7.80 -13.10
N GLY A 93 11.60 -8.34 -14.05
CA GLY A 93 11.20 -9.48 -14.89
C GLY A 93 11.61 -10.85 -14.35
N SER A 94 12.54 -10.91 -13.39
CA SER A 94 12.98 -12.16 -12.76
C SER A 94 11.91 -12.70 -11.80
N LYS A 95 11.79 -14.03 -11.65
CA LYS A 95 10.93 -14.63 -10.61
C LYS A 95 11.40 -14.22 -9.20
N PHE A 96 12.66 -13.77 -9.06
CA PHE A 96 13.18 -13.15 -7.85
C PHE A 96 12.63 -11.74 -7.58
N SER A 97 12.01 -11.06 -8.54
CA SER A 97 11.32 -9.78 -8.33
C SER A 97 9.84 -9.93 -7.92
N SER A 98 9.46 -11.03 -7.31
CA SER A 98 8.31 -11.05 -6.41
C SER A 98 8.50 -10.15 -5.17
N THR A 99 9.73 -9.63 -4.95
CA THR A 99 10.18 -8.75 -3.85
C THR A 99 9.44 -7.41 -3.70
N PHE A 100 8.48 -7.05 -4.55
CA PHE A 100 7.59 -5.89 -4.31
C PHE A 100 6.35 -6.22 -3.47
N ARG A 101 6.16 -7.49 -3.09
CA ARG A 101 5.10 -7.92 -2.17
C ARG A 101 5.71 -8.43 -0.86
N THR A 102 6.49 -7.57 -0.22
CA THR A 102 6.90 -7.78 1.16
C THR A 102 5.77 -7.43 2.10
N PHE A 103 5.80 -7.97 3.32
CA PHE A 103 4.89 -7.58 4.39
C PHE A 103 4.75 -6.05 4.52
N ASP A 104 5.87 -5.31 4.48
CA ASP A 104 5.90 -3.85 4.60
C ASP A 104 5.15 -3.17 3.45
N THR A 105 5.43 -3.57 2.21
CA THR A 105 4.76 -2.99 1.04
C THR A 105 3.27 -3.26 1.05
N GLN A 106 2.87 -4.49 1.41
CA GLN A 106 1.46 -4.89 1.46
C GLN A 106 0.71 -4.17 2.57
N LEU A 107 1.35 -3.90 3.71
CA LEU A 107 0.76 -3.12 4.79
C LEU A 107 0.26 -1.76 4.31
N TYR A 108 0.98 -1.11 3.38
CA TYR A 108 0.56 0.16 2.77
C TYR A 108 -0.38 -0.03 1.57
N THR A 109 -0.07 -0.91 0.62
CA THR A 109 -0.87 -1.06 -0.61
C THR A 109 -2.24 -1.67 -0.36
N CYS A 110 -2.40 -2.45 0.71
CA CYS A 110 -3.68 -3.04 1.10
C CYS A 110 -4.53 -2.14 2.00
N ALA A 111 -3.99 -1.00 2.45
CA ALA A 111 -4.78 -0.04 3.19
C ALA A 111 -5.78 0.63 2.25
N LYS A 112 -7.05 0.73 2.68
CA LYS A 112 -8.18 1.25 1.87
C LYS A 112 -7.89 2.64 1.30
N GLU A 113 -6.98 3.38 1.92
CA GLU A 113 -6.63 4.74 1.56
C GLU A 113 -5.71 4.89 0.35
N PHE A 114 -4.97 3.83 0.02
CA PHE A 114 -4.16 3.74 -1.20
C PHE A 114 -4.89 3.00 -2.33
N ASP A 115 -6.15 2.63 -2.10
CA ASP A 115 -7.01 2.02 -3.11
C ASP A 115 -7.48 3.06 -4.16
N PHE A 116 -8.07 2.56 -5.24
CA PHE A 116 -8.64 3.37 -6.31
C PHE A 116 -9.87 4.15 -5.85
N ILE A 117 -10.25 5.17 -6.64
CA ILE A 117 -11.38 6.03 -6.29
C ILE A 117 -12.69 5.25 -6.17
N ASP A 118 -13.27 5.27 -4.97
CA ASP A 118 -14.54 4.62 -4.71
C ASP A 118 -15.66 5.32 -5.50
N ILE A 119 -16.47 4.55 -6.22
CA ILE A 119 -17.59 5.02 -7.04
C ILE A 119 -18.57 5.84 -6.19
N GLU A 120 -18.73 5.49 -4.91
CA GLU A 120 -19.53 6.29 -3.98
C GLU A 120 -19.08 7.75 -3.89
N THR A 121 -17.76 7.99 -3.94
CA THR A 121 -17.20 9.33 -3.88
C THR A 121 -17.66 10.14 -5.09
N ILE A 122 -17.62 9.56 -6.29
CA ILE A 122 -18.07 10.19 -7.52
C ILE A 122 -19.57 10.49 -7.45
N ILE A 123 -20.38 9.53 -6.99
CA ILE A 123 -21.83 9.71 -6.82
C ILE A 123 -22.13 10.85 -5.83
N LYS A 124 -21.43 10.91 -4.70
CA LYS A 124 -21.58 11.98 -3.69
C LYS A 124 -21.23 13.35 -4.30
N LEU A 125 -20.13 13.44 -5.04
CA LEU A 125 -19.71 14.67 -5.71
C LEU A 125 -20.68 15.12 -6.82
N CYS A 126 -21.22 14.18 -7.59
CA CYS A 126 -22.27 14.45 -8.58
C CYS A 126 -23.57 14.95 -7.90
N LYS A 127 -24.01 14.31 -6.82
CA LYS A 127 -25.19 14.72 -6.04
C LYS A 127 -25.05 16.12 -5.44
N THR A 128 -23.84 16.51 -5.03
CA THR A 128 -23.57 17.88 -4.55
C THR A 128 -23.54 18.93 -5.66
N GLY A 129 -23.55 18.52 -6.93
CA GLY A 129 -23.45 19.42 -8.08
C GLY A 129 -22.03 19.83 -8.43
N LEU A 130 -21.01 19.48 -7.63
CA LEU A 130 -19.63 19.93 -7.84
C LEU A 130 -19.07 19.46 -9.19
N ILE A 131 -19.18 18.16 -9.51
CA ILE A 131 -18.74 17.60 -10.79
C ILE A 131 -19.53 18.19 -11.98
N PRO A 132 -20.88 18.15 -12.02
CA PRO A 132 -21.60 18.63 -13.20
C PRO A 132 -21.35 20.13 -13.49
N PHE A 133 -21.31 20.99 -12.48
CA PHE A 133 -21.04 22.42 -12.69
C PHE A 133 -19.59 22.71 -13.10
N SER A 134 -18.61 22.04 -12.48
CA SER A 134 -17.20 22.18 -12.86
C SER A 134 -16.93 21.63 -14.27
N MET A 135 -17.60 20.54 -14.67
CA MET A 135 -17.47 19.97 -16.02
C MET A 135 -17.94 20.92 -17.13
N ILE A 136 -18.97 21.74 -16.89
CA ILE A 136 -19.39 22.78 -17.84
C ILE A 136 -18.26 23.79 -18.09
N ILE A 137 -17.57 24.19 -17.02
CA ILE A 137 -16.47 25.15 -17.10
C ILE A 137 -15.25 24.51 -17.75
N ILE A 138 -14.93 23.26 -17.41
CA ILE A 138 -13.85 22.49 -18.04
C ILE A 138 -14.11 22.34 -19.54
N PHE A 139 -15.33 21.99 -19.94
CA PHE A 139 -15.70 21.86 -21.35
C PHE A 139 -15.56 23.18 -22.10
N ARG A 140 -15.97 24.30 -21.48
CA ARG A 140 -15.80 25.63 -22.06
C ARG A 140 -14.32 25.98 -22.24
N LEU A 141 -13.52 25.79 -21.20
CA LEU A 141 -12.08 26.00 -21.20
C LEU A 141 -11.36 25.13 -22.25
N PHE A 142 -11.77 23.88 -22.38
CA PHE A 142 -11.21 22.95 -23.36
C PHE A 142 -11.54 23.37 -24.80
N ASN A 143 -12.78 23.79 -25.05
CA ASN A 143 -13.17 24.29 -26.38
C ASN A 143 -12.40 25.57 -26.76
N ASP A 144 -12.20 26.49 -25.81
CA ASP A 144 -11.36 27.67 -26.06
C ASP A 144 -9.91 27.24 -26.37
N PHE A 145 -9.35 26.31 -25.61
CA PHE A 145 -8.02 25.75 -25.88
C PHE A 145 -7.91 25.12 -27.28
N ILE A 146 -8.91 24.33 -27.72
CA ILE A 146 -8.91 23.71 -29.06
C ILE A 146 -9.01 24.78 -30.15
N ILE A 147 -9.89 25.78 -29.99
CA ILE A 147 -10.03 26.88 -30.95
C ILE A 147 -8.72 27.67 -31.07
N ASP A 148 -8.07 27.95 -29.94
CA ASP A 148 -6.79 28.66 -29.89
C ASP A 148 -5.63 27.82 -30.44
N LEU A 149 -5.70 26.48 -30.33
CA LEU A 149 -4.74 25.57 -30.97
C LEU A 149 -4.87 25.59 -32.50
N PHE A 150 -6.10 25.66 -33.03
CA PHE A 150 -6.36 25.72 -34.47
C PHE A 150 -6.16 27.12 -35.06
N ARG A 151 -6.38 28.19 -34.29
CA ARG A 151 -6.03 29.56 -34.68
C ARG A 151 -4.57 29.84 -34.34
N ILE A 152 -3.68 29.60 -35.30
CA ILE A 152 -2.31 30.11 -35.28
C ILE A 152 -2.37 31.65 -35.35
N ASN A 153 -2.60 32.38 -34.24
CA ASN A 153 -2.13 33.77 -34.08
C ASN A 153 -2.35 34.45 -32.70
N ASP A 154 -1.25 35.07 -32.25
CA ASP A 154 -1.06 36.38 -31.60
C ASP A 154 -1.69 36.80 -30.25
N LYS A 155 -2.64 36.08 -29.65
CA LYS A 155 -3.20 36.45 -28.32
C LYS A 155 -2.75 35.59 -27.13
N ARG A 156 -1.54 35.05 -27.20
CA ARG A 156 -1.04 34.04 -26.25
C ARG A 156 -0.91 34.51 -24.79
N ASN A 157 -0.74 35.81 -24.53
CA ASN A 157 -0.32 36.29 -23.20
C ASN A 157 -1.46 36.51 -22.20
N GLU A 158 -2.72 36.69 -22.64
CA GLU A 158 -3.83 37.04 -21.74
C GLU A 158 -4.55 35.80 -21.17
N GLN A 159 -4.36 34.60 -21.75
CA GLN A 159 -5.10 33.37 -21.42
C GLN A 159 -4.27 32.30 -20.68
N ILE A 160 -3.00 32.56 -20.34
CA ILE A 160 -2.08 31.58 -19.73
C ILE A 160 -2.64 31.00 -18.43
N SER A 161 -3.30 31.82 -17.61
CA SER A 161 -3.92 31.40 -16.35
C SER A 161 -5.00 30.32 -16.56
N ASN A 162 -5.82 30.46 -17.60
CA ASN A 162 -6.88 29.50 -17.89
C ASN A 162 -6.32 28.13 -18.31
N TYR A 163 -5.23 28.10 -19.08
CA TYR A 163 -4.56 26.87 -19.48
C TYR A 163 -3.87 26.17 -18.31
N TYR A 164 -3.30 26.94 -17.38
CA TYR A 164 -2.73 26.40 -16.15
C TYR A 164 -3.79 25.62 -15.34
N HIS A 165 -5.00 26.16 -15.20
CA HIS A 165 -6.09 25.47 -14.51
C HIS A 165 -6.51 24.15 -15.19
N ILE A 166 -6.49 24.07 -16.53
CA ILE A 166 -6.79 22.81 -17.26
C ILE A 166 -5.73 21.76 -16.97
N ILE A 167 -4.45 22.11 -17.15
CA ILE A 167 -3.32 21.19 -16.97
C ILE A 167 -3.27 20.71 -15.51
N GLN A 168 -3.40 21.63 -14.56
CA GLN A 168 -3.40 21.31 -13.13
C GLN A 168 -4.57 20.40 -12.74
N THR A 169 -5.77 20.65 -13.28
CA THR A 169 -6.93 19.78 -13.04
C THR A 169 -6.71 18.39 -13.62
N GLY A 170 -6.10 18.27 -14.80
CA GLY A 170 -5.72 16.98 -15.39
C GLY A 170 -4.70 16.21 -14.53
N ALA A 171 -3.68 16.90 -14.02
CA ALA A 171 -2.69 16.30 -13.13
C ALA A 171 -3.29 15.85 -11.80
N TYR A 172 -4.18 16.65 -11.19
CA TYR A 172 -4.87 16.28 -9.96
C TYR A 172 -5.90 15.17 -10.16
N LEU A 173 -6.53 15.10 -11.34
CA LEU A 173 -7.38 13.97 -11.70
C LEU A 173 -6.56 12.69 -11.82
N LEU A 174 -5.41 12.72 -12.51
CA LEU A 174 -4.51 11.58 -12.61
C LEU A 174 -4.08 11.10 -11.22
N MET A 175 -3.63 12.01 -10.35
CA MET A 175 -3.23 11.66 -8.98
C MET A 175 -4.39 11.09 -8.15
N ALA A 176 -5.59 11.66 -8.26
CA ALA A 176 -6.77 11.19 -7.53
C ALA A 176 -7.29 9.83 -8.04
N LEU A 177 -7.09 9.51 -9.32
CA LEU A 177 -7.38 8.19 -9.87
C LEU A 177 -6.41 7.13 -9.35
N LEU A 178 -5.13 7.49 -9.18
CA LEU A 178 -4.11 6.57 -8.68
C LEU A 178 -4.18 6.34 -7.16
N ILE A 179 -4.49 7.37 -6.36
CA ILE A 179 -4.49 7.29 -4.89
C ILE A 179 -5.72 8.01 -4.31
N MET A 180 -6.56 7.26 -3.60
CA MET A 180 -7.78 7.77 -2.98
C MET A 180 -7.61 8.99 -2.07
N ARG A 181 -6.54 9.04 -1.27
CA ARG A 181 -6.26 10.20 -0.39
C ARG A 181 -6.01 11.50 -1.17
N LEU A 182 -5.48 11.42 -2.39
CA LEU A 182 -5.13 12.61 -3.19
C LEU A 182 -6.34 13.29 -3.83
N LYS A 183 -7.55 12.73 -3.68
CA LYS A 183 -8.79 13.37 -4.14
C LYS A 183 -9.05 14.74 -3.50
N LEU A 184 -8.44 15.04 -2.35
CA LEU A 184 -8.51 16.35 -1.71
C LEU A 184 -8.01 17.47 -2.65
N PHE A 185 -6.93 17.22 -3.39
CA PHE A 185 -6.38 18.17 -4.36
C PHE A 185 -7.30 18.36 -5.56
N LEU A 186 -7.92 17.28 -6.04
CA LEU A 186 -8.91 17.37 -7.10
C LEU A 186 -10.13 18.18 -6.65
N VAL A 187 -10.71 17.85 -5.49
CA VAL A 187 -11.94 18.52 -4.99
C VAL A 187 -11.72 20.01 -4.77
N SER A 188 -10.57 20.40 -4.19
CA SER A 188 -10.23 21.82 -4.01
C SER A 188 -10.09 22.57 -5.33
N GLN A 189 -9.47 21.94 -6.35
CA GLN A 189 -9.38 22.53 -7.69
C GLN A 189 -10.76 22.64 -8.37
N LEU A 190 -11.66 21.67 -8.21
CA LEU A 190 -13.03 21.76 -8.75
C LEU A 190 -13.80 22.95 -8.14
N CYS A 191 -13.60 23.23 -6.84
CA CYS A 191 -14.17 24.41 -6.19
C CYS A 191 -13.62 25.72 -6.78
N LEU A 192 -12.32 25.77 -7.07
CA LEU A 192 -11.70 26.93 -7.73
C LEU A 192 -12.25 27.13 -9.15
N LEU A 193 -12.43 26.05 -9.92
CA LEU A 193 -13.02 26.13 -11.26
C LEU A 193 -14.43 26.72 -11.23
N ILE A 194 -15.25 26.38 -10.25
CA ILE A 194 -16.59 26.96 -10.10
C ILE A 194 -16.53 28.47 -9.87
N SER A 195 -15.53 28.97 -9.14
CA SER A 195 -15.36 30.42 -8.96
C SER A 195 -15.01 31.16 -10.26
N LEU A 196 -14.32 30.49 -11.19
CA LEU A 196 -14.00 31.05 -12.52
C LEU A 196 -15.23 31.27 -13.40
N PHE A 197 -16.41 30.78 -12.99
CA PHE A 197 -17.67 31.10 -13.66
C PHE A 197 -17.90 32.62 -13.78
N MET A 198 -17.41 33.41 -12.81
CA MET A 198 -17.53 34.87 -12.82
C MET A 198 -16.54 35.58 -13.74
N ASN A 199 -15.57 34.88 -14.32
CA ASN A 199 -14.60 35.50 -15.20
C ASN A 199 -15.28 36.04 -16.47
N GLU A 200 -15.17 37.35 -16.71
CA GLU A 200 -15.77 38.01 -17.87
C GLU A 200 -15.14 37.56 -19.19
N GLN A 201 -13.88 37.14 -19.18
CA GLN A 201 -13.16 36.66 -20.36
C GLN A 201 -13.68 35.30 -20.87
N LEU A 202 -14.18 34.45 -19.97
CA LEU A 202 -14.56 33.07 -20.26
C LEU A 202 -15.94 32.96 -20.94
N TRP A 203 -16.82 33.92 -20.65
CA TRP A 203 -18.20 33.97 -21.13
C TRP A 203 -18.42 35.20 -22.02
N PRO A 204 -18.23 35.11 -23.35
CA PRO A 204 -18.46 36.21 -24.26
C PRO A 204 -19.92 36.69 -24.21
N ARG A 205 -20.14 37.99 -24.45
CA ARG A 205 -21.47 38.65 -24.36
C ARG A 205 -22.55 37.98 -25.22
N LYS A 206 -22.18 37.20 -26.25
CA LYS A 206 -23.09 36.43 -27.09
C LYS A 206 -23.81 35.29 -26.34
N ILE A 207 -23.22 34.74 -25.28
CA ILE A 207 -23.75 33.57 -24.55
C ILE A 207 -24.55 34.02 -23.33
N ILE A 208 -24.06 35.01 -22.58
CA ILE A 208 -24.76 35.55 -21.41
C ILE A 208 -24.82 37.07 -21.50
N ASN A 209 -26.04 37.59 -21.62
CA ASN A 209 -26.29 39.01 -21.79
C ASN A 209 -26.29 39.72 -20.42
N GLY A 210 -25.27 40.56 -20.19
CA GLY A 210 -25.17 41.47 -19.04
C GLY A 210 -24.61 40.85 -17.74
N LYS A 211 -23.87 41.67 -16.97
CA LYS A 211 -23.26 41.27 -15.69
C LYS A 211 -24.30 40.81 -14.65
N LYS A 212 -25.49 41.42 -14.66
CA LYS A 212 -26.61 41.07 -13.76
C LYS A 212 -27.12 39.63 -13.98
N SER A 213 -27.22 39.18 -15.23
CA SER A 213 -27.69 37.83 -15.56
C SER A 213 -26.70 36.75 -15.10
N LYS A 214 -25.38 36.98 -15.31
CA LYS A 214 -24.31 36.10 -14.79
C LYS A 214 -24.37 35.97 -13.27
N PHE A 215 -24.57 37.09 -12.58
CA PHE A 215 -24.66 37.12 -11.12
C PHE A 215 -25.86 36.33 -10.59
N ILE A 216 -27.03 36.48 -11.22
CA ILE A 216 -28.25 35.73 -10.88
C ILE A 216 -28.02 34.22 -11.09
N LEU A 217 -27.43 33.82 -12.22
CA LEU A 217 -27.16 32.40 -12.52
C LEU A 217 -26.20 31.77 -11.51
N PHE A 218 -25.14 32.49 -11.11
CA PHE A 218 -24.22 32.00 -10.08
C PHE A 218 -24.90 31.85 -8.71
N ILE A 219 -25.75 32.80 -8.31
CA ILE A 219 -26.54 32.68 -7.07
C ILE A 219 -27.44 31.45 -7.13
N LEU A 220 -28.10 31.19 -8.27
CA LEU A 220 -28.94 29.99 -8.44
C LEU A 220 -28.13 28.69 -8.30
N ILE A 221 -26.92 28.64 -8.89
CA ILE A 221 -25.99 27.51 -8.74
C ILE A 221 -25.63 27.31 -7.26
N LEU A 222 -25.25 28.38 -6.56
CA LEU A 222 -24.91 28.31 -5.13
C LEU A 222 -26.09 27.86 -4.27
N ILE A 223 -27.31 28.34 -4.55
CA ILE A 223 -28.52 27.90 -3.83
C ILE A 223 -28.76 26.41 -4.08
N SER A 224 -28.65 25.95 -5.32
CA SER A 224 -28.80 24.54 -5.68
C SER A 224 -27.80 23.63 -4.93
N MET A 225 -26.52 23.99 -4.94
CA MET A 225 -25.47 23.25 -4.22
C MET A 225 -25.70 23.28 -2.70
N SER A 226 -26.20 24.40 -2.16
CA SER A 226 -26.46 24.58 -0.74
C SER A 226 -27.60 23.69 -0.21
N ILE A 227 -28.56 23.29 -1.03
CA ILE A 227 -29.66 22.40 -0.61
C ILE A 227 -29.11 21.03 -0.21
N GLN A 228 -28.33 20.41 -1.09
CA GLN A 228 -27.70 19.11 -0.79
C GLN A 228 -26.60 19.27 0.27
N GLY A 229 -25.85 20.37 0.24
CA GLY A 229 -24.85 20.69 1.27
C GLY A 229 -25.44 20.75 2.67
N ARG A 230 -26.58 21.44 2.85
CA ARG A 230 -27.30 21.49 4.13
C ARG A 230 -27.79 20.13 4.58
N LYS A 231 -28.29 19.29 3.66
CA LYS A 231 -28.72 17.92 3.99
C LYS A 231 -27.54 17.10 4.53
N ASN A 232 -26.40 17.14 3.86
CA ASN A 232 -25.18 16.43 4.27
C ASN A 232 -24.66 16.96 5.62
N ILE A 233 -24.57 18.27 5.81
CA ILE A 233 -24.13 18.88 7.07
C ILE A 233 -25.08 18.51 8.21
N LYS A 234 -26.40 18.55 7.98
CA LYS A 234 -27.39 18.16 8.99
C LYS A 234 -27.25 16.69 9.36
N GLU A 235 -26.94 15.81 8.41
CA GLU A 235 -26.66 14.41 8.68
C GLU A 235 -25.39 14.23 9.51
N GLN A 236 -24.30 14.92 9.17
CA GLN A 236 -23.06 14.88 9.95
C GLN A 236 -23.22 15.47 11.36
N LEU A 237 -23.90 16.61 11.50
CA LEU A 237 -24.20 17.23 12.80
C LEU A 237 -25.19 16.42 13.65
N LYS A 238 -25.97 15.52 13.04
CA LYS A 238 -26.83 14.56 13.75
C LYS A 238 -26.03 13.43 14.36
N ILE A 239 -24.78 13.19 13.93
CA ILE A 239 -23.85 12.28 14.58
C ILE A 239 -23.40 12.95 15.89
N LYS A 240 -24.31 13.00 16.87
CA LYS A 240 -24.01 13.32 18.26
C LYS A 240 -23.76 11.99 18.98
N GLY A 241 -22.51 11.55 18.93
CA GLY A 241 -21.99 10.48 19.74
C GLY A 241 -20.51 10.74 19.95
N GLU A 242 -20.06 10.67 21.19
CA GLU A 242 -18.64 10.42 21.45
C GLU A 242 -18.26 9.11 20.74
N TYR A 243 -17.03 9.00 20.25
CA TYR A 243 -16.54 7.75 19.71
C TYR A 243 -16.65 6.67 20.80
N SER A 244 -17.69 5.83 20.73
CA SER A 244 -17.96 4.80 21.71
C SER A 244 -17.36 3.50 21.22
N ASN A 245 -16.21 3.14 21.77
CA ASN A 245 -15.60 1.82 21.55
C ASN A 245 -15.61 1.08 22.89
N TYR A 246 -16.79 0.57 23.25
CA TYR A 246 -17.03 -0.09 24.52
C TYR A 246 -16.04 -1.26 24.80
N PRO A 247 -15.70 -2.13 23.82
CA PRO A 247 -14.67 -3.15 24.02
C PRO A 247 -13.30 -2.58 24.40
N MET A 248 -12.87 -1.51 23.74
CA MET A 248 -11.60 -0.83 24.03
C MET A 248 -11.62 -0.16 25.40
N GLU A 249 -12.72 0.50 25.76
CA GLU A 249 -12.92 1.12 27.08
C GLU A 249 -12.85 0.09 28.20
N LYS A 250 -13.55 -1.05 28.05
CA LYS A 250 -13.51 -2.15 29.03
C LYS A 250 -12.12 -2.76 29.17
N MET A 251 -11.39 -2.89 28.07
CA MET A 251 -10.00 -3.34 28.08
C MET A 251 -9.11 -2.37 28.86
N ILE A 252 -9.23 -1.06 28.60
CA ILE A 252 -8.45 0.00 29.28
C ILE A 252 -8.77 0.04 30.77
N GLU A 253 -10.05 -0.03 31.13
CA GLU A 253 -10.51 -0.10 32.52
C GLU A 253 -9.90 -1.31 33.24
N TRP A 254 -9.93 -2.48 32.62
CA TRP A 254 -9.33 -3.70 33.16
C TRP A 254 -7.80 -3.56 33.34
N ILE A 255 -7.11 -2.96 32.38
CA ILE A 255 -5.65 -2.73 32.45
C ILE A 255 -5.31 -1.83 33.63
N ASN A 256 -6.04 -0.72 33.80
CA ASN A 256 -5.79 0.23 34.88
C ASN A 256 -6.00 -0.40 36.27
N LEU A 257 -6.97 -1.30 36.41
CA LEU A 257 -7.28 -1.95 37.69
C LEU A 257 -6.34 -3.12 38.02
N ASN A 258 -5.89 -3.88 37.01
CA ASN A 258 -5.24 -5.18 37.24
C ASN A 258 -3.75 -5.25 36.92
N THR A 259 -3.15 -4.20 36.34
CA THR A 259 -1.74 -4.24 35.88
C THR A 259 -0.90 -3.12 36.49
N ARG A 260 0.42 -3.37 36.65
CA ARG A 260 1.39 -2.43 37.25
C ARG A 260 1.86 -1.35 36.27
N ASN A 261 2.09 -0.12 36.73
CA ASN A 261 2.49 1.02 35.88
C ASN A 261 3.66 0.78 34.91
N GLU A 262 4.56 -0.14 35.24
CA GLU A 262 5.75 -0.46 34.45
C GLU A 262 5.53 -1.61 33.44
N SER A 263 4.36 -2.25 33.43
CA SER A 263 4.07 -3.40 32.58
C SER A 263 4.14 -3.07 31.10
N ILE A 264 4.73 -3.97 30.32
CA ILE A 264 4.97 -3.79 28.88
C ILE A 264 3.92 -4.55 28.06
N PHE A 265 3.28 -3.84 27.13
CA PHE A 265 2.25 -4.37 26.25
C PHE A 265 2.72 -4.51 24.79
N ALA A 266 2.22 -5.55 24.12
CA ALA A 266 2.36 -5.74 22.68
C ALA A 266 1.00 -6.07 22.03
N GLY A 267 0.84 -5.71 20.76
CA GLY A 267 -0.38 -5.90 20.00
C GLY A 267 -0.33 -5.12 18.70
N THR A 268 -1.49 -4.86 18.09
CA THR A 268 -1.57 -4.07 16.85
C THR A 268 -1.29 -2.59 17.11
N MET A 269 -0.71 -1.88 16.12
CA MET A 269 -0.39 -0.46 16.23
C MET A 269 -1.56 0.42 16.67
N PRO A 270 -2.79 0.28 16.12
CA PRO A 270 -3.91 1.14 16.51
C PRO A 270 -4.29 0.94 17.99
N THR A 271 -4.33 -0.32 18.43
CA THR A 271 -4.69 -0.68 19.81
C THR A 271 -3.62 -0.24 20.80
N MET A 272 -2.33 -0.42 20.45
CA MET A 272 -1.21 0.03 21.29
C MET A 272 -1.14 1.56 21.41
N ALA A 273 -1.44 2.30 20.35
CA ALA A 273 -1.51 3.75 20.41
C ALA A 273 -2.57 4.23 21.41
N ASN A 274 -3.78 3.68 21.33
CA ASN A 274 -4.86 4.00 22.27
C ASN A 274 -4.54 3.60 23.71
N LEU A 275 -3.93 2.43 23.90
CA LEU A 275 -3.49 1.95 25.21
C LEU A 275 -2.47 2.90 25.82
N LYS A 276 -1.44 3.30 25.07
CA LYS A 276 -0.41 4.23 25.56
C LYS A 276 -0.99 5.58 25.95
N LEU A 277 -1.88 6.14 25.13
CA LEU A 277 -2.50 7.43 25.39
C LEU A 277 -3.43 7.40 26.61
N SER A 278 -4.16 6.30 26.81
CA SER A 278 -5.18 6.21 27.87
C SER A 278 -4.64 5.73 29.22
N THR A 279 -3.59 4.91 29.21
CA THR A 279 -3.06 4.23 30.43
C THR A 279 -1.63 4.64 30.77
N GLY A 280 -0.90 5.29 29.86
CA GLY A 280 0.50 5.66 30.03
C GLY A 280 1.50 4.49 29.96
N ARG A 281 1.04 3.24 29.83
CA ARG A 281 1.90 2.04 29.91
C ARG A 281 2.87 1.91 28.75
N SER A 282 3.96 1.19 28.98
CA SER A 282 4.99 0.97 27.95
C SER A 282 4.47 0.04 26.86
N ILE A 283 4.70 0.40 25.60
CA ILE A 283 4.29 -0.38 24.43
C ILE A 283 5.52 -0.75 23.59
N VAL A 284 5.52 -1.94 23.01
CA VAL A 284 6.63 -2.41 22.14
C VAL A 284 6.48 -1.91 20.71
N VAL A 285 5.23 -1.85 20.22
CA VAL A 285 4.87 -1.45 18.85
C VAL A 285 4.44 0.01 18.83
N HIS A 286 5.07 0.84 17.97
CA HIS A 286 4.74 2.26 17.82
C HIS A 286 4.20 2.55 16.40
N PRO A 287 3.22 3.46 16.23
CA PRO A 287 2.72 3.88 14.90
C PRO A 287 3.73 4.58 13.98
N HIS A 288 4.93 4.93 14.48
CA HIS A 288 5.99 5.55 13.67
C HIS A 288 6.75 4.47 12.90
N TYR A 289 6.05 3.84 11.95
CA TYR A 289 6.54 2.72 11.14
C TYR A 289 7.56 3.14 10.07
N GLU A 290 7.97 4.41 10.03
CA GLU A 290 8.88 4.90 9.00
C GLU A 290 10.33 4.40 9.20
N HIS A 291 10.73 4.17 10.45
CA HIS A 291 12.08 3.69 10.79
C HIS A 291 12.21 2.17 10.61
N GLU A 292 13.25 1.74 9.89
CA GLU A 292 13.53 0.31 9.61
C GLU A 292 13.57 -0.57 10.87
N LYS A 293 14.24 -0.13 11.94
CA LYS A 293 14.30 -0.88 13.21
C LYS A 293 12.91 -1.10 13.83
N ILE A 294 12.02 -0.12 13.68
CA ILE A 294 10.64 -0.21 14.16
C ILE A 294 9.84 -1.13 13.23
N ARG A 295 10.05 -1.05 11.92
CA ARG A 295 9.44 -1.98 10.95
C ARG A 295 9.75 -3.43 11.27
N HIS A 296 11.04 -3.73 11.45
CA HIS A 296 11.50 -5.06 11.83
C HIS A 296 10.86 -5.54 13.14
N ARG A 297 10.83 -4.68 14.18
CA ARG A 297 10.21 -5.01 15.47
C ARG A 297 8.73 -5.33 15.33
N VAL A 298 7.98 -4.54 14.59
CA VAL A 298 6.56 -4.77 14.35
C VAL A 298 6.35 -6.06 13.56
N LYS A 299 7.13 -6.30 12.50
CA LYS A 299 7.09 -7.54 11.73
C LYS A 299 7.31 -8.76 12.63
N LEU A 300 8.16 -8.66 13.65
CA LEU A 300 8.36 -9.71 14.65
C LEU A 300 7.16 -9.87 15.59
N ILE A 301 6.58 -8.80 16.11
CA ILE A 301 5.41 -8.86 17.01
C ILE A 301 4.17 -9.38 16.26
N TYR A 302 3.99 -8.99 15.01
CA TYR A 302 2.86 -9.40 14.18
C TYR A 302 2.97 -10.86 13.69
N THR A 303 4.09 -11.55 13.96
CA THR A 303 4.22 -13.00 13.70
C THR A 303 3.14 -13.83 14.40
N MET A 304 2.44 -13.28 15.39
CA MET A 304 1.23 -13.85 15.97
C MET A 304 0.13 -14.19 14.92
N PHE A 305 0.09 -13.47 13.80
CA PHE A 305 -0.83 -13.71 12.69
C PHE A 305 -0.26 -14.64 11.60
N SER A 306 1.00 -15.06 11.73
CA SER A 306 1.65 -16.01 10.82
C SER A 306 1.31 -17.46 11.18
N ARG A 307 1.88 -18.42 10.43
CA ARG A 307 1.79 -19.85 10.70
C ARG A 307 2.94 -20.40 11.56
N LYS A 308 3.73 -19.53 12.18
CA LYS A 308 4.85 -19.93 13.03
C LYS A 308 4.37 -20.56 14.34
N PRO A 309 5.14 -21.49 14.94
CA PRO A 309 4.76 -22.12 16.19
C PRO A 309 4.74 -21.10 17.34
N LEU A 310 3.80 -21.26 18.29
CA LEU A 310 3.66 -20.38 19.45
C LEU A 310 4.94 -20.27 20.30
N ARG A 311 5.76 -21.34 20.35
CA ARG A 311 7.06 -21.33 21.04
C ARG A 311 8.01 -20.26 20.49
N TYR A 312 8.04 -20.11 19.17
CA TYR A 312 8.89 -19.12 18.50
C TYR A 312 8.40 -17.70 18.81
N ILE A 313 7.08 -17.48 18.69
CA ILE A 313 6.46 -16.19 19.00
C ILE A 313 6.70 -15.80 20.46
N HIS A 314 6.58 -16.76 21.38
CA HIS A 314 6.86 -16.57 22.80
C HIS A 314 8.31 -16.13 23.05
N SER A 315 9.30 -16.76 22.40
CA SER A 315 10.71 -16.34 22.53
C SER A 315 10.95 -14.90 22.06
N ILE A 316 10.28 -14.46 20.99
CA ILE A 316 10.33 -13.07 20.52
C ILE A 316 9.73 -12.12 21.56
N LEU A 317 8.55 -12.45 22.08
CA LEU A 317 7.88 -11.60 23.08
C LEU A 317 8.72 -11.47 24.36
N LYS A 318 9.37 -12.56 24.81
CA LYS A 318 10.31 -12.52 25.93
C LYS A 318 11.58 -11.72 25.64
N GLN A 319 12.12 -11.79 24.42
CA GLN A 319 13.26 -10.96 24.00
C GLN A 319 12.97 -9.45 24.14
N TYR A 320 11.73 -9.04 23.84
CA TYR A 320 11.27 -7.65 24.01
C TYR A 320 10.66 -7.35 25.38
N GLN A 321 10.78 -8.26 26.35
CA GLN A 321 10.26 -8.10 27.72
C GLN A 321 8.76 -7.78 27.77
N VAL A 322 7.96 -8.38 26.89
CA VAL A 322 6.51 -8.20 26.87
C VAL A 322 5.88 -8.98 28.03
N ASP A 323 5.10 -8.30 28.86
CA ASP A 323 4.33 -8.93 29.95
C ASP A 323 2.95 -9.38 29.47
N TYR A 324 2.29 -8.55 28.66
CA TYR A 324 0.93 -8.76 28.18
C TYR A 324 0.82 -8.58 26.67
N TYR A 325 0.18 -9.54 26.01
CA TYR A 325 -0.16 -9.48 24.59
C TYR A 325 -1.66 -9.22 24.41
N VAL A 326 -2.00 -8.15 23.72
CA VAL A 326 -3.38 -7.80 23.36
C VAL A 326 -3.69 -8.37 21.99
N TYR A 327 -4.59 -9.35 21.99
CA TYR A 327 -5.05 -10.06 20.80
C TYR A 327 -6.43 -9.56 20.38
N GLU A 328 -6.62 -9.42 19.07
CA GLU A 328 -7.85 -8.97 18.44
C GLU A 328 -8.26 -10.01 17.38
N SER A 329 -9.46 -10.57 17.50
CA SER A 329 -9.89 -11.73 16.71
C SER A 329 -10.09 -11.42 15.21
N HIS A 330 -10.54 -10.22 14.88
CA HIS A 330 -10.85 -9.81 13.49
C HIS A 330 -9.63 -9.80 12.57
N TRP A 331 -8.43 -9.63 13.12
CA TRP A 331 -7.17 -9.69 12.36
C TRP A 331 -6.70 -11.11 12.02
N CYS A 332 -7.20 -12.11 12.75
CA CYS A 332 -6.87 -13.52 12.54
C CYS A 332 -7.79 -14.20 11.51
N THR A 333 -9.05 -13.75 11.42
CA THR A 333 -10.01 -14.29 10.45
C THR A 333 -9.78 -13.71 9.06
N ILE A 334 -9.72 -14.55 8.03
CA ILE A 334 -9.72 -14.13 6.63
C ILE A 334 -11.14 -13.70 6.28
N THR A 335 -11.50 -12.43 6.51
CA THR A 335 -12.82 -11.91 6.14
C THR A 335 -12.73 -10.62 5.33
N ASN A 336 -13.57 -10.52 4.29
CA ASN A 336 -13.94 -9.35 3.48
C ASN A 336 -12.82 -8.45 2.90
N ARG A 337 -11.55 -8.86 2.97
CA ARG A 337 -10.44 -8.15 2.32
C ARG A 337 -10.14 -8.74 0.95
N PRO A 338 -9.64 -7.93 0.00
CA PRO A 338 -9.10 -8.44 -1.26
C PRO A 338 -8.02 -9.49 -0.98
N LYS A 339 -7.95 -10.52 -1.84
CA LYS A 339 -6.99 -11.63 -1.70
C LYS A 339 -5.57 -11.10 -1.56
N GLY A 340 -4.84 -11.53 -0.53
CA GLY A 340 -3.46 -11.10 -0.27
C GLY A 340 -3.32 -9.90 0.67
N CYS A 341 -4.42 -9.44 1.31
CA CYS A 341 -4.46 -8.25 2.15
C CYS A 341 -4.90 -8.51 3.61
N SER A 342 -5.09 -9.78 3.99
CA SER A 342 -5.18 -10.16 5.40
C SER A 342 -3.78 -10.40 5.97
N PHE A 343 -3.56 -10.18 7.28
CA PHE A 343 -2.23 -10.41 7.86
C PHE A 343 -1.71 -11.83 7.66
N PRO A 344 -2.52 -12.90 7.82
CA PRO A 344 -2.05 -14.25 7.53
C PRO A 344 -1.58 -14.41 6.09
N GLU A 345 -2.34 -13.88 5.11
CA GLU A 345 -1.95 -13.93 3.71
C GLU A 345 -0.68 -13.12 3.41
N MET A 346 -0.47 -11.99 4.09
CA MET A 346 0.75 -11.19 3.92
C MET A 346 1.99 -11.98 4.36
N TYR A 347 1.91 -12.69 5.50
CA TYR A 347 2.98 -13.59 5.93
C TYR A 347 3.14 -14.79 5.00
N ASP A 348 2.03 -15.37 4.54
CA ASP A 348 2.03 -16.49 3.60
C ASP A 348 2.69 -16.11 2.24
N ILE A 349 2.61 -14.84 1.82
CA ILE A 349 3.25 -14.33 0.60
C ILE A 349 4.73 -13.97 0.82
N ASP A 350 5.04 -13.37 1.97
CA ASP A 350 6.40 -12.97 2.35
C ASP A 350 7.29 -14.20 2.64
N GLU A 351 6.73 -15.26 3.23
CA GLU A 351 7.40 -16.52 3.51
C GLU A 351 7.22 -17.48 2.32
N GLN A 352 8.16 -17.46 1.37
CA GLN A 352 8.12 -18.23 0.12
C GLN A 352 8.18 -19.77 0.27
N ASP A 353 8.15 -20.30 1.50
CA ASP A 353 8.24 -21.73 1.82
C ASP A 353 6.88 -22.44 1.70
N GLN A 354 6.51 -22.80 0.49
CA GLN A 354 5.25 -23.52 0.16
C GLN A 354 5.05 -24.83 0.96
N ASN A 355 6.13 -25.45 1.45
CA ASN A 355 6.06 -26.70 2.22
C ASN A 355 5.47 -26.52 3.63
N ILE A 356 5.52 -25.31 4.21
CA ILE A 356 5.00 -25.02 5.56
C ILE A 356 3.50 -24.66 5.48
N LEU A 357 3.08 -24.01 4.40
CA LEU A 357 1.73 -23.47 4.16
C LEU A 357 0.60 -24.51 4.16
N ILE A 358 0.88 -25.73 3.70
CA ILE A 358 -0.15 -26.77 3.52
C ILE A 358 -0.49 -27.50 4.84
N ARG A 359 0.38 -27.44 5.85
CA ARG A 359 0.29 -28.30 7.05
C ARG A 359 0.16 -27.57 8.38
N THR A 360 0.21 -26.25 8.40
CA THR A 360 0.26 -25.46 9.63
C THR A 360 -0.99 -24.61 9.84
N ILE A 361 -1.59 -24.77 11.03
CA ILE A 361 -2.67 -23.94 11.55
C ILE A 361 -2.11 -22.55 11.87
N LEU A 362 -2.91 -21.49 11.72
CA LEU A 362 -2.47 -20.14 12.07
C LEU A 362 -2.14 -20.06 13.57
N ALA A 363 -1.06 -19.38 13.92
CA ALA A 363 -0.65 -19.21 15.31
C ALA A 363 -1.76 -18.58 16.17
N CYS A 364 -2.50 -17.63 15.60
CA CYS A 364 -3.63 -17.01 16.27
C CYS A 364 -4.80 -17.97 16.56
N GLN A 365 -5.04 -18.96 15.70
CA GLN A 365 -6.03 -20.01 15.94
C GLN A 365 -5.54 -20.96 17.04
N THR A 366 -4.25 -21.32 17.03
CA THR A 366 -3.64 -22.12 18.10
C THR A 366 -3.66 -21.38 19.44
N LEU A 367 -3.46 -20.06 19.46
CA LEU A 367 -3.55 -19.25 20.69
C LEU A 367 -4.97 -19.26 21.28
N GLN A 368 -6.00 -19.32 20.44
CA GLN A 368 -7.39 -19.40 20.89
C GLN A 368 -7.74 -20.79 21.44
N SER A 369 -7.30 -21.86 20.79
CA SER A 369 -7.62 -23.24 21.20
C SER A 369 -6.73 -23.77 22.34
N HIS A 370 -5.42 -23.54 22.24
CA HIS A 370 -4.41 -24.08 23.15
C HIS A 370 -3.33 -23.03 23.50
N PRO A 371 -3.63 -22.05 24.37
CA PRO A 371 -2.68 -21.00 24.74
C PRO A 371 -1.53 -21.47 25.66
N GLN A 372 -1.76 -22.52 26.47
CA GLN A 372 -0.75 -23.06 27.39
C GLN A 372 0.28 -23.91 26.64
N PRO A 373 1.55 -23.96 27.09
CA PRO A 373 2.09 -23.41 28.34
C PRO A 373 2.62 -21.97 28.25
N TYR A 374 2.61 -21.34 27.07
CA TYR A 374 3.30 -20.07 26.83
C TYR A 374 2.46 -18.83 27.20
N PHE A 375 1.14 -18.94 27.12
CA PHE A 375 0.22 -17.83 27.34
C PHE A 375 -0.87 -18.21 28.34
N LYS A 376 -1.27 -17.25 29.16
CA LYS A 376 -2.42 -17.36 30.06
C LYS A 376 -3.46 -16.30 29.73
N LYS A 377 -4.66 -16.72 29.35
CA LYS A 377 -5.80 -15.82 29.09
C LYS A 377 -6.26 -15.18 30.40
N LEU A 378 -6.30 -13.85 30.46
CA LEU A 378 -6.72 -13.10 31.67
C LEU A 378 -8.01 -12.31 31.49
N PHE A 379 -8.21 -11.74 30.29
CA PHE A 379 -9.38 -10.92 29.97
C PHE A 379 -9.87 -11.26 28.58
N HIS A 380 -11.19 -11.25 28.39
CA HIS A 380 -11.82 -11.41 27.10
C HIS A 380 -13.13 -10.65 27.08
N TYR A 381 -13.29 -9.80 26.07
CA TYR A 381 -14.52 -9.09 25.81
C TYR A 381 -14.67 -8.87 24.31
N ASP A 382 -15.77 -9.37 23.75
CA ASP A 382 -16.09 -9.28 22.31
C ASP A 382 -14.91 -9.77 21.44
N TYR A 383 -14.30 -8.89 20.63
CA TYR A 383 -13.16 -9.24 19.77
C TYR A 383 -11.78 -9.10 20.44
N ILE A 384 -11.70 -8.55 21.66
CA ILE A 384 -10.44 -8.25 22.37
C ILE A 384 -10.15 -9.31 23.44
N THR A 385 -8.92 -9.80 23.49
CA THR A 385 -8.44 -10.74 24.51
C THR A 385 -7.06 -10.35 24.99
N ILE A 386 -6.83 -10.33 26.31
CA ILE A 386 -5.51 -10.09 26.89
C ILE A 386 -4.93 -11.42 27.38
N TYR A 387 -3.72 -11.71 26.89
CA TYR A 387 -2.91 -12.84 27.30
C TYR A 387 -1.70 -12.35 28.10
N GLN A 388 -1.44 -12.98 29.23
CA GLN A 388 -0.17 -12.85 29.94
C GLN A 388 0.87 -13.77 29.30
N VAL A 389 2.06 -13.23 29.06
CA VAL A 389 3.20 -13.98 28.49
C VAL A 389 3.99 -14.62 29.64
N LEU A 390 3.92 -15.95 29.75
CA LEU A 390 4.45 -16.71 30.89
C LEU A 390 5.97 -16.81 30.86
#